data_AF-A0A1T4RWW3-F1
#
_entry.id   AF-A0A1T4RWW3-F1
#
_cell.length_a   1.000
_cell.length_b   1.000
_cell.length_c   1.000
_cell.angle_alpha   90.00
_cell.angle_beta   90.00
_cell.angle_gamma   90.00
#
_symmetry.space_group_name_H-M   'P 1'
#
loop_
_entity.id
_entity.type
_entity.pdbx_description
1 polymer ?
#
loop_
_entity_poly.entity_id
_entity_poly.type
_entity_poly.pdbx_seq_one_letter_code
_entity_poly.pdbx_strand_id
1 'polypeptide(L)'
;MIFKRDQLTLGLILGFIAPVFGLFGYYLLKFRLFTLKEFFQVLGMQPSLLTGIISLALIANAVVFTLYINAHKDKTAKGIFIATCMYALAALFVKWAL
;
A
#
# COMPACT_ATOMS: atom_id res chain seq x y z
N MET A 1 0.59 0.86 -22.70
CA MET A 1 1.38 2.11 -22.51
C MET A 1 0.97 2.86 -21.23
N ILE A 2 0.95 2.21 -20.06
CA ILE A 2 0.62 2.89 -18.78
C ILE A 2 1.80 3.70 -18.22
N PHE A 3 3.04 3.29 -18.52
CA PHE A 3 4.27 3.96 -18.07
C PHE A 3 4.59 5.30 -18.78
N LYS A 4 3.81 5.73 -19.78
CA LYS A 4 4.02 7.02 -20.46
C LYS A 4 3.20 8.18 -19.87
N ARG A 5 2.12 7.90 -19.13
CA ARG A 5 1.21 8.92 -18.63
C ARG A 5 1.73 9.50 -17.32
N ASP A 6 2.18 10.75 -17.36
CA ASP A 6 2.51 11.50 -16.16
C ASP A 6 1.27 12.26 -15.67
N GLN A 7 0.45 11.57 -14.88
CA GLN A 7 -0.82 12.10 -14.38
C GLN A 7 -0.93 11.88 -12.89
N LEU A 8 -1.32 12.93 -12.18
CA LEU A 8 -1.49 12.91 -10.73
C LEU A 8 -2.57 11.89 -10.30
N THR A 9 -3.65 11.76 -11.09
CA THR A 9 -4.71 10.77 -10.86
C THR A 9 -4.21 9.34 -10.96
N LEU A 10 -3.32 9.05 -11.92
CA LEU A 10 -2.70 7.73 -12.06
C LEU A 10 -1.83 7.42 -10.84
N GLY A 11 -1.07 8.41 -10.37
CA GLY A 11 -0.28 8.31 -9.16
C GLY A 11 -1.11 8.03 -7.91
N LEU A 12 -2.23 8.75 -7.74
CA LEU A 12 -3.18 8.50 -6.67
C LEU A 12 -3.67 7.05 -6.71
N ILE A 13 -4.22 6.61 -7.85
CA ILE A 13 -4.74 5.25 -8.02
C ILE A 13 -3.67 4.21 -7.68
N LEU A 14 -2.44 4.38 -8.17
CA LEU A 14 -1.33 3.49 -7.84
C LEU A 14 -0.96 3.50 -6.36
N GLY A 15 -0.98 4.67 -5.71
CA GLY A 15 -0.70 4.79 -4.28
C GLY A 15 -1.76 4.15 -3.38
N PHE A 16 -3.01 4.05 -3.84
CA PHE A 16 -4.07 3.26 -3.17
C PHE A 16 -3.97 1.77 -3.46
N ILE A 17 -3.52 1.39 -4.65
CA ILE A 17 -3.46 0.00 -5.10
C ILE A 17 -2.19 -0.71 -4.61
N ALA A 18 -1.06 -0.03 -4.51
CA ALA A 18 0.22 -0.63 -4.10
C ALA A 18 0.18 -1.27 -2.68
N PRO A 19 -0.46 -0.67 -1.66
CA PRO A 19 -0.66 -1.31 -0.36
C PRO A 19 -1.46 -2.61 -0.45
N VAL A 20 -2.49 -2.64 -1.29
CA VAL A 20 -3.33 -3.84 -1.52
C VAL A 20 -2.50 -4.95 -2.16
N PHE A 21 -1.63 -4.62 -3.11
CA PHE A 21 -0.67 -5.57 -3.66
C PHE A 21 0.34 -6.07 -2.62
N GLY A 22 0.81 -5.22 -1.71
CA GLY A 22 1.66 -5.65 -0.59
C GLY A 22 0.98 -6.68 0.32
N LEU A 23 -0.30 -6.44 0.63
CA LEU A 23 -1.13 -7.37 1.42
C LEU A 23 -1.40 -8.68 0.68
N PHE A 24 -1.74 -8.62 -0.60
CA PHE A 24 -1.92 -9.82 -1.45
C PHE A 24 -0.62 -10.61 -1.62
N GLY A 25 0.51 -9.92 -1.78
CA GLY A 25 1.84 -10.55 -1.84
C GLY A 25 2.14 -11.33 -0.57
N TYR A 26 1.85 -10.75 0.60
CA TYR A 26 2.01 -11.45 1.88
C TYR A 26 1.09 -12.67 2.01
N TYR A 27 -0.18 -12.53 1.60
CA TYR A 27 -1.14 -13.63 1.60
C TYR A 27 -0.65 -14.80 0.72
N LEU A 28 -0.18 -14.53 -0.49
CA LEU A 28 0.34 -15.54 -1.41
C LEU A 28 1.60 -16.26 -0.89
N LEU A 29 2.47 -15.55 -0.17
CA LEU A 29 3.72 -16.11 0.36
C LEU A 29 3.50 -16.99 1.61
N LYS A 30 2.66 -16.55 2.55
CA LYS A 30 2.54 -17.18 3.87
C LYS A 30 1.22 -17.90 4.13
N PHE A 31 0.15 -17.51 3.45
CA PHE A 31 -1.22 -17.97 3.72
C PHE A 31 -1.88 -18.61 2.51
N ARG A 32 -1.10 -19.10 1.54
CA ARG A 32 -1.60 -19.76 0.31
C ARG A 32 -2.52 -20.97 0.58
N LEU A 33 -2.42 -21.56 1.77
CA LEU A 33 -3.21 -22.71 2.23
C LEU A 33 -4.49 -22.30 2.98
N PHE A 34 -4.64 -21.04 3.37
CA PHE A 34 -5.79 -20.54 4.14
C PHE A 34 -6.75 -19.76 3.24
N THR A 35 -8.04 -19.79 3.56
CA THR A 35 -9.06 -18.99 2.86
C THR A 35 -8.91 -17.51 3.22
N LEU A 36 -9.28 -16.58 2.32
CA LEU A 36 -9.26 -15.14 2.61
C LEU A 36 -9.96 -14.78 3.93
N LYS A 37 -11.06 -15.46 4.26
CA LYS A 37 -11.80 -15.26 5.51
C LYS A 37 -10.95 -15.60 6.74
N GLU A 38 -10.22 -16.71 6.70
CA GLU A 38 -9.33 -17.15 7.79
C GLU A 38 -8.13 -16.21 7.93
N PHE A 39 -7.60 -15.72 6.81
CA PHE A 39 -6.53 -14.72 6.82
C PHE A 39 -6.93 -13.45 7.56
N PHE A 40 -8.09 -12.87 7.25
CA PHE A 40 -8.58 -11.68 7.96
C PHE A 40 -8.88 -11.95 9.44
N GLN A 41 -9.36 -13.15 9.78
CA GLN A 41 -9.57 -13.55 11.16
C GLN A 41 -8.24 -13.64 11.94
N VAL A 42 -7.21 -14.24 11.35
CA VAL A 42 -5.86 -14.31 11.95
C VAL A 42 -5.22 -12.93 12.07
N LEU A 43 -5.39 -12.03 11.09
CA LEU A 43 -4.94 -10.64 11.18
C LEU A 43 -5.55 -9.91 12.38
N GLY A 44 -6.85 -10.13 12.63
CA GLY A 44 -7.55 -9.53 13.77
C GLY A 44 -7.11 -10.10 15.12
N MET A 45 -6.70 -11.38 15.17
CA MET A 45 -6.26 -12.03 16.39
C MET A 45 -4.77 -11.79 16.72
N GLN A 46 -3.94 -11.52 15.70
CA GLN A 46 -2.49 -11.34 15.87
C GLN A 46 -2.03 -9.93 15.43
N PRO A 47 -1.94 -8.97 16.36
CA PRO A 47 -1.51 -7.60 16.06
C PRO A 47 -0.06 -7.53 15.53
N SER A 48 0.79 -8.49 15.88
CA SER A 48 2.17 -8.58 15.35
C SER A 48 2.19 -8.85 13.84
N LEU A 49 1.32 -9.73 13.34
CA LEU A 49 1.17 -9.99 11.91
C LEU A 49 0.64 -8.77 11.17
N LEU A 50 -0.35 -8.10 11.75
CA LEU A 50 -0.93 -6.87 11.19
C LEU A 50 0.15 -5.79 11.00
N THR A 51 0.98 -5.56 12.03
CA THR A 51 2.09 -4.59 11.95
C THR A 51 3.06 -4.95 10.82
N GLY A 52 3.42 -6.23 10.68
CA GLY A 52 4.31 -6.69 9.61
C GLY A 52 3.73 -6.49 8.20
N ILE A 53 2.43 -6.73 8.03
CA ILE A 53 1.73 -6.54 6.74
C ILE A 53 1.66 -5.05 6.39
N ILE A 54 1.38 -4.19 7.37
CA ILE A 54 1.39 -2.74 7.18
C ILE A 54 2.78 -2.27 6.74
N SER A 55 3.85 -2.74 7.39
CA SER A 55 5.22 -2.41 6.97
C SER A 55 5.51 -2.85 5.54
N LEU A 56 5.08 -4.06 5.15
CA LEU A 56 5.24 -4.58 3.78
C LEU A 56 4.46 -3.74 2.75
N ALA A 57 3.23 -3.34 3.08
CA ALA A 57 2.42 -2.47 2.24
C ALA A 57 3.04 -1.09 2.05
N LEU A 58 3.64 -0.51 3.11
CA LEU A 58 4.37 0.74 3.03
C LEU A 58 5.62 0.62 2.15
N ILE A 59 6.38 -0.47 2.30
CA ILE A 59 7.55 -0.75 1.44
C ILE A 59 7.12 -0.89 -0.03
N ALA A 60 6.04 -1.64 -0.31
CA ALA A 60 5.54 -1.79 -1.67
C ALA A 60 5.17 -0.43 -2.30
N ASN A 61 4.54 0.45 -1.53
CA ASN A 61 4.21 1.80 -2.00
C ASN A 61 5.47 2.66 -2.23
N ALA A 62 6.45 2.57 -1.34
CA ALA A 62 7.75 3.24 -1.50
C ALA A 62 8.49 2.75 -2.75
N VAL A 63 8.48 1.44 -3.04
CA VAL A 63 9.08 0.88 -4.25
C VAL A 63 8.40 1.45 -5.51
N VAL A 64 7.06 1.46 -5.55
CA VAL A 64 6.33 2.05 -6.69
C VAL A 64 6.65 3.53 -6.83
N PHE A 65 6.67 4.29 -5.74
CA PHE A 65 7.08 5.69 -5.73
C PHE A 65 8.50 5.88 -6.31
N THR A 66 9.48 5.11 -5.86
CA THR A 66 10.87 5.18 -6.32
C THR A 66 11.01 4.80 -7.80
N LEU A 67 10.25 3.81 -8.28
CA LEU A 67 10.24 3.46 -9.70
C LEU A 67 9.75 4.63 -10.58
N TYR A 68 8.69 5.32 -10.15
CA TYR A 68 8.12 6.44 -10.91
C TYR A 68 8.97 7.71 -10.83
N ILE A 69 9.61 8.00 -9.70
CA ILE A 69 10.50 9.17 -9.59
C ILE A 69 11.78 8.98 -10.41
N ASN A 70 12.37 7.77 -10.39
CA ASN A 70 13.53 7.44 -11.23
C ASN A 70 13.21 7.45 -12.73
N ALA A 71 11.96 7.22 -13.11
CA ALA A 71 11.48 7.33 -14.49
C ALA A 71 11.16 8.78 -14.92
N HIS A 72 11.50 9.78 -14.11
CA HIS A 72 11.17 11.20 -14.33
C HIS A 72 9.67 11.45 -14.55
N LYS A 73 8.81 10.73 -13.79
CA LYS A 73 7.35 10.87 -13.81
C LYS A 73 6.86 11.57 -12.55
N ASP A 74 7.27 12.82 -12.39
CA ASP A 74 7.12 13.56 -11.14
C ASP A 74 5.67 13.79 -10.72
N LYS A 75 4.72 14.00 -11.66
CA LYS A 75 3.31 14.17 -11.29
C LYS A 75 2.70 12.87 -10.76
N THR A 76 3.10 11.74 -11.33
CA THR A 76 2.66 10.41 -10.88
C THR A 76 3.27 10.08 -9.53
N ALA A 77 4.58 10.30 -9.35
CA ALA A 77 5.25 10.15 -8.06
C ALA A 77 4.60 11.02 -6.98
N LYS A 78 4.27 12.28 -7.31
CA LYS A 78 3.53 13.17 -6.41
C LYS A 78 2.16 12.63 -6.03
N GLY A 79 1.41 12.04 -6.97
CA GLY A 79 0.12 11.40 -6.68
C GLY A 79 0.25 10.21 -5.72
N ILE A 80 1.27 9.36 -5.89
CA ILE A 80 1.57 8.22 -5.00
C ILE A 80 1.90 8.72 -3.59
N PHE A 81 2.74 9.75 -3.51
CA PHE A 81 3.12 10.35 -2.23
C PHE A 81 1.90 10.96 -1.51
N ILE A 82 1.04 11.70 -2.22
CA ILE A 82 -0.19 12.27 -1.66
C ILE A 82 -1.10 11.16 -1.11
N ALA A 83 -1.29 10.06 -1.86
CA ALA A 83 -2.07 8.92 -1.38
C ALA A 83 -1.48 8.35 -0.07
N THR A 84 -0.16 8.19 -0.01
CA THR A 84 0.54 7.71 1.18
C THR A 84 0.34 8.64 2.38
N CYS A 85 0.44 9.95 2.18
CA CYS A 85 0.16 10.93 3.22
C CYS A 85 -1.28 10.87 3.71
N MET A 86 -2.26 10.71 2.82
CA MET A 86 -3.67 10.55 3.22
C MET A 86 -3.88 9.32 4.10
N TYR A 87 -3.27 8.18 3.75
CA TYR A 87 -3.33 6.99 4.60
C TYR A 87 -2.66 7.20 5.97
N ALA A 88 -1.50 7.85 5.99
CA ALA A 88 -0.80 8.15 7.24
C ALA A 88 -1.64 9.06 8.14
N LEU A 89 -2.25 10.11 7.57
CA LEU A 89 -3.14 11.01 8.29
C LEU A 89 -4.40 10.28 8.79
N ALA A 90 -5.01 9.42 7.97
CA ALA A 90 -6.16 8.62 8.37
C ALA A 90 -5.80 7.65 9.51
N ALA A 91 -4.64 6.99 9.45
CA ALA A 91 -4.17 6.11 10.50
C ALA A 91 -3.88 6.85 11.82
N LEU A 92 -3.27 8.05 11.73
CA LEU A 92 -3.07 8.91 12.89
C LEU A 92 -4.40 9.38 13.49
N PHE A 93 -5.35 9.75 12.64
CA PHE A 93 -6.69 10.15 13.07
C PHE A 93 -7.39 9.00 13.80
N VAL A 94 -7.38 7.79 13.25
CA VAL A 94 -7.96 6.61 13.92
C VAL A 94 -7.27 6.32 15.26
N LYS A 95 -5.95 6.48 15.35
CA LYS A 95 -5.20 6.20 16.59
C LYS A 95 -5.47 7.22 17.72
N TRP A 96 -5.80 8.47 17.38
CA TRP A 96 -5.99 9.55 18.35
C TRP A 96 -7.45 9.94 18.58
N ALA A 97 -8.33 9.73 17.61
CA ALA A 97 -9.75 10.04 17.71
C ALA A 97 -10.60 8.85 18.23
N LEU A 98 -10.06 7.63 18.17
CA LEU A 98 -10.64 6.41 18.76
C LEU A 98 -9.83 5.99 19.99
#